data_AF-A0A3G9JU11-F1
#
_entry.id   AF-A0A3G9JU11-F1
#
_cell.length_a   1.000
_cell.length_b   1.000
_cell.length_c   1.000
_cell.angle_alpha   90.00
_cell.angle_beta   90.00
_cell.angle_gamma   90.00
#
_symmetry.space_group_name_H-M   'P 1'
#
loop_
_entity.id
_entity.type
_entity.pdbx_description
1 polymer ?
#
loop_
_entity_poly.entity_id
_entity_poly.type
_entity_poly.pdbx_seq_one_letter_code
_entity_poly.pdbx_strand_id
1 'polypeptide(L)'
;SHSMRYFYTAVSRPGRGEPHFIAVGYVDDTQFVRFDSDAASPRGEPRAPWVEQEGPEYWDRETQKYKRQAQTDRVSLRNLRGYYNQSEAGMTSTPTTARITSP
;
A
#
# COMPACT_ATOMS: atom_id res chain seq x y z
N SER A 1 0.54 -24.05 13.24
CA SER A 1 -0.27 -22.83 13.19
C SER A 1 0.04 -22.13 11.89
N HIS A 2 -0.94 -21.53 11.24
CA HIS A 2 -0.76 -20.76 9.99
C HIS A 2 -1.27 -19.33 10.20
N SER A 3 -0.73 -18.37 9.45
CA SER A 3 -1.12 -16.95 9.54
C SER A 3 -1.27 -16.32 8.17
N MET A 4 -2.21 -15.39 8.04
CA MET A 4 -2.31 -14.52 6.86
C MET A 4 -2.07 -13.07 7.30
N ARG A 5 -1.21 -12.35 6.59
CA ARG A 5 -0.79 -10.99 6.94
C ARG A 5 -0.78 -10.10 5.71
N TYR A 6 -1.35 -8.90 5.85
CA TYR A 6 -1.24 -7.83 4.87
C TYR A 6 -0.39 -6.71 5.44
N PHE A 7 0.53 -6.19 4.63
CA PHE A 7 1.35 -5.04 4.96
C PHE A 7 1.09 -3.92 3.96
N TYR A 8 0.63 -2.79 4.45
CA TYR A 8 0.41 -1.58 3.67
C TYR A 8 1.47 -0.55 4.03
N THR A 9 2.02 0.10 3.01
CA THR A 9 3.03 1.14 3.17
C THR A 9 2.67 2.30 2.26
N ALA A 10 2.50 3.48 2.85
CA ALA A 10 2.30 4.73 2.13
C ALA A 10 3.44 5.69 2.45
N VAL A 11 4.07 6.24 1.41
CA VAL A 11 5.22 7.14 1.54
C VAL A 11 4.88 8.46 0.83
N SER A 12 4.76 9.54 1.60
CA SER A 12 4.60 10.89 1.01
C SER A 12 5.80 11.23 0.14
N ARG A 13 5.61 12.00 -0.93
CA ARG A 13 6.71 12.47 -1.79
C ARG A 13 6.48 13.93 -2.21
N PRO A 14 6.82 14.91 -1.35
CA PRO A 14 6.66 16.32 -1.65
C PRO A 14 7.27 16.70 -3.00
N GLY A 15 6.50 17.41 -3.83
CA GLY A 15 6.93 17.83 -5.16
C GLY A 15 7.02 16.72 -6.22
N ARG A 16 6.69 15.46 -5.90
CA ARG A 16 6.72 14.32 -6.84
C ARG A 16 5.36 13.64 -7.01
N GLY A 17 4.28 14.32 -6.66
CA GLY A 17 2.90 13.86 -6.86
C GLY A 17 2.30 13.12 -5.66
N GLU A 18 1.47 12.14 -5.96
CA GLU A 18 0.78 11.33 -4.94
C GLU A 18 1.75 10.48 -4.10
N PRO A 19 1.41 10.19 -2.83
CA PRO A 19 2.16 9.23 -2.03
C PRO A 19 2.31 7.89 -2.75
N HIS A 20 3.49 7.28 -2.65
CA HIS A 20 3.70 5.91 -3.14
C HIS A 20 3.01 4.94 -2.18
N PHE A 21 2.11 4.10 -2.71
CA PHE A 21 1.42 3.09 -1.94
C PHE A 21 1.78 1.69 -2.43
N ILE A 22 2.18 0.82 -1.49
CA ILE A 22 2.46 -0.60 -1.72
C ILE A 22 1.61 -1.42 -0.75
N ALA A 23 0.96 -2.45 -1.28
CA ALA A 23 0.35 -3.51 -0.47
C ALA A 23 0.97 -4.86 -0.81
N VAL A 24 1.28 -5.66 0.21
CA VAL A 24 1.76 -7.04 0.06
C VAL A 24 1.02 -7.97 1.01
N GLY A 25 0.62 -9.13 0.51
CA GLY A 25 -0.03 -10.17 1.30
C GLY A 25 0.83 -11.42 1.41
N TYR A 26 0.86 -12.00 2.60
CA TYR A 26 1.59 -13.23 2.94
C TYR A 26 0.64 -14.26 3.55
N VAL A 27 0.82 -15.52 3.17
CA VAL A 27 0.38 -16.69 3.94
C VAL A 27 1.64 -17.32 4.50
N ASP A 28 1.73 -17.36 5.82
CA ASP A 28 2.95 -17.65 6.57
C ASP A 28 4.10 -16.75 6.10
N ASP A 29 5.15 -17.32 5.52
CA ASP A 29 6.30 -16.59 4.99
C ASP A 29 6.30 -16.52 3.46
N THR A 30 5.20 -16.95 2.82
CA THR A 30 5.04 -16.95 1.36
C THR A 30 4.22 -15.75 0.91
N GLN A 31 4.85 -14.84 0.17
CA GLN A 31 4.14 -13.73 -0.47
C GLN A 31 3.23 -14.28 -1.57
N PHE A 32 1.95 -13.88 -1.56
CA PHE A 32 0.98 -14.34 -2.56
C PHE A 32 0.35 -13.22 -3.38
N VAL A 33 0.39 -11.98 -2.89
CA VAL A 33 -0.15 -10.82 -3.62
C VAL A 33 0.73 -9.59 -3.44
N ARG A 34 0.78 -8.76 -4.48
CA ARG A 34 1.37 -7.42 -4.47
C ARG A 34 0.46 -6.44 -5.19
N PHE A 35 0.40 -5.21 -4.71
CA PHE A 35 -0.07 -4.04 -5.44
C PHE A 35 0.98 -2.93 -5.30
N ASP A 36 1.24 -2.21 -6.38
CA ASP A 36 2.15 -1.09 -6.43
C ASP A 36 1.49 0.08 -7.17
N SER A 37 1.29 1.22 -6.50
CA SER A 37 0.64 2.38 -7.10
C SER A 37 1.46 3.05 -8.20
N ASP A 38 2.77 2.81 -8.22
CA ASP A 38 3.68 3.39 -9.21
C ASP A 38 3.86 2.51 -10.45
N ALA A 39 3.27 1.31 -10.47
CA ALA A 39 3.27 0.48 -11.67
C ALA A 39 2.57 1.20 -12.83
N ALA A 40 3.02 0.95 -14.07
CA ALA A 40 2.41 1.56 -15.25
C ALA A 40 0.91 1.27 -15.39
N SER A 41 0.46 0.11 -14.89
CA SER A 41 -0.94 -0.26 -14.76
C SER A 41 -1.19 -0.84 -13.37
N PRO A 42 -1.51 0.00 -12.36
CA PRO A 42 -1.66 -0.45 -10.97
C PRO A 42 -2.83 -1.42 -10.81
N ARG A 43 -2.50 -2.67 -10.48
CA ARG A 43 -3.44 -3.78 -10.22
C ARG A 43 -2.86 -4.74 -9.18
N GLY A 44 -3.72 -5.55 -8.58
CA GLY A 44 -3.29 -6.68 -7.77
C GLY A 44 -2.61 -7.72 -8.66
N GLU A 45 -1.45 -8.20 -8.23
CA GLU A 45 -0.64 -9.16 -8.96
C GLU A 45 -0.42 -10.43 -8.13
N PRO A 46 -0.59 -11.63 -8.72
CA PRO A 46 -0.24 -12.88 -8.06
C PRO A 46 1.27 -12.96 -7.85
N ARG A 47 1.67 -13.47 -6.68
CA ARG A 47 3.07 -13.70 -6.30
C ARG A 47 3.37 -15.15 -5.93
N ALA A 48 2.36 -16.02 -5.99
CA ALA A 48 2.49 -17.45 -5.77
C ALA A 48 1.57 -18.23 -6.75
N PRO A 49 1.97 -19.43 -7.23
CA PRO A 49 1.22 -20.16 -8.25
C PRO A 49 -0.23 -20.49 -7.86
N TRP A 50 -0.47 -20.76 -6.58
CA TRP A 50 -1.79 -21.16 -6.08
C TRP A 50 -2.83 -20.02 -6.10
N VAL A 51 -2.42 -18.76 -6.25
CA VAL A 51 -3.36 -17.63 -6.35
C VAL A 51 -3.69 -17.30 -7.83
N GLU A 52 -2.94 -17.85 -8.79
CA GLU A 52 -3.21 -17.63 -10.22
C GLU A 52 -4.54 -18.25 -10.67
N GLN A 53 -5.08 -19.21 -9.90
CA GLN A 53 -6.39 -19.81 -10.15
C GLN A 53 -7.56 -18.85 -9.86
N GLU A 54 -7.32 -17.74 -9.16
CA GLU A 54 -8.35 -16.74 -8.87
C GLU A 54 -8.78 -16.01 -10.15
N GLY A 55 -10.10 -15.86 -10.31
CA GLY A 55 -10.70 -15.27 -11.51
C GLY A 55 -10.53 -13.75 -11.63
N PRO A 56 -10.84 -13.17 -12.80
CA PRO A 56 -10.77 -11.72 -13.03
C PRO A 56 -11.55 -10.89 -12.00
N GLU A 57 -12.72 -11.37 -11.55
CA GLU A 57 -13.56 -10.68 -10.58
C GLU A 57 -12.87 -10.52 -9.22
N TYR A 58 -12.08 -11.51 -8.81
CA TYR A 58 -11.26 -11.43 -7.60
C TYR A 58 -10.21 -10.32 -7.76
N TRP A 59 -9.47 -10.34 -8.86
CA TRP A 59 -8.40 -9.37 -9.11
C TRP A 59 -8.91 -7.94 -9.27
N ASP A 60 -10.06 -7.75 -9.92
CA ASP A 60 -10.71 -6.45 -10.03
C ASP A 60 -11.12 -5.93 -8.66
N ARG A 61 -11.75 -6.79 -7.84
CA ARG A 61 -12.16 -6.41 -6.48
C ARG A 61 -10.97 -6.04 -5.61
N GLU A 62 -9.91 -6.85 -5.58
CA GLU A 62 -8.72 -6.57 -4.78
C GLU A 62 -8.00 -5.30 -5.28
N THR A 63 -7.90 -5.10 -6.60
CA THR A 63 -7.37 -3.87 -7.19
C THR A 63 -8.13 -2.63 -6.72
N GLN A 64 -9.47 -2.68 -6.72
CA GLN A 64 -10.27 -1.55 -6.24
C GLN A 64 -10.10 -1.30 -4.74
N LYS A 65 -9.96 -2.34 -3.92
CA LYS A 65 -9.65 -2.21 -2.50
C LYS A 65 -8.31 -1.50 -2.28
N TYR A 66 -7.25 -1.92 -2.98
CA TYR A 66 -5.94 -1.28 -2.86
C TYR A 66 -5.96 0.18 -3.31
N LYS A 67 -6.65 0.50 -4.41
CA LYS A 67 -6.82 1.90 -4.85
C LYS A 67 -7.55 2.76 -3.81
N ARG A 68 -8.58 2.22 -3.15
CA ARG A 68 -9.28 2.90 -2.07
C ARG A 68 -8.41 3.10 -0.84
N GLN A 69 -7.60 2.10 -0.48
CA GLN A 69 -6.65 2.21 0.63
C GLN A 69 -5.59 3.27 0.35
N ALA A 70 -5.04 3.32 -0.86
CA ALA A 70 -4.08 4.35 -1.27
C ALA A 70 -4.64 5.77 -1.11
N GLN A 71 -5.91 6.00 -1.49
CA GLN A 71 -6.57 7.30 -1.28
C GLN A 71 -6.81 7.60 0.20
N THR A 72 -7.15 6.59 0.99
CA THR A 72 -7.32 6.74 2.45
C THR A 72 -6.00 7.14 3.10
N ASP A 73 -4.92 6.42 2.79
CA ASP A 73 -3.59 6.68 3.33
C ASP A 73 -3.03 8.04 2.90
N ARG A 74 -3.33 8.49 1.68
CA ARG A 74 -3.02 9.85 1.25
C ARG A 74 -3.63 10.90 2.19
N VAL A 75 -4.91 10.76 2.53
CA VAL A 75 -5.59 11.67 3.46
C VAL A 75 -5.00 11.54 4.87
N SER A 76 -4.75 10.31 5.32
CA SER A 76 -4.12 10.06 6.63
C SER A 76 -2.74 10.70 6.74
N LEU A 77 -1.88 10.59 5.71
CA LEU A 77 -0.56 11.22 5.68
C LEU A 77 -0.68 12.75 5.77
N ARG A 78 -1.65 13.36 5.08
CA ARG A 78 -1.91 14.81 5.18
C ARG A 78 -2.34 15.21 6.59
N ASN A 79 -3.21 14.44 7.23
CA ASN A 79 -3.69 14.70 8.59
C ASN A 79 -2.57 14.53 9.62
N LEU A 80 -1.80 13.44 9.54
CA LEU A 80 -0.66 13.18 10.42
C LEU A 80 0.38 14.30 10.33
N ARG A 81 0.68 14.77 9.10
CA ARG A 81 1.57 15.92 8.90
C ARG A 81 1.08 17.17 9.65
N GLY A 82 -0.22 17.44 9.62
CA GLY A 82 -0.85 18.53 10.38
C GLY A 82 -0.75 18.32 11.89
N TYR A 83 -1.08 17.14 12.39
CA TYR A 83 -1.03 16.84 13.83
C TYR A 83 0.37 16.96 14.44
N TYR A 84 1.40 16.61 13.67
CA TYR A 84 2.79 16.72 14.10
C TYR A 84 3.46 18.04 13.70
N ASN A 85 2.69 19.03 13.21
CA ASN A 85 3.21 20.33 12.76
C ASN A 85 4.40 20.21 11.79
N GLN A 86 4.37 19.20 10.92
CA GLN A 86 5.43 18.91 9.96
C GLN A 86 5.29 19.80 8.72
N SER A 87 6.41 20.28 8.18
CA SER A 87 6.43 21.12 6.98
C SER A 87 6.09 20.30 5.73
N GLU A 88 5.59 20.97 4.68
CA GLU A 88 5.32 20.31 3.40
C GLU A 88 6.58 19.77 2.75
N ALA A 89 7.74 20.36 3.06
CA ALA A 89 9.06 19.99 2.55
C ALA A 89 9.73 18.89 3.38
N GLY A 90 9.01 18.18 4.27
CA GLY A 90 9.51 17.16 5.19
C GLY A 90 10.18 15.97 4.49
N MET A 91 11.38 16.19 3.95
CA MET A 91 12.23 15.20 3.30
C MET A 91 13.69 15.66 3.22
N THR A 92 14.16 16.51 4.14
CA THR A 92 15.59 16.65 4.41
C THR A 92 15.89 15.84 5.68
N SER A 93 16.38 14.61 5.47
CA SER A 93 16.89 13.65 6.49
C SER A 93 15.86 12.96 7.41
N THR A 94 15.02 12.07 6.84
CA THR A 94 14.72 10.68 7.33
C THR A 94 13.41 10.19 6.69
N PRO A 95 13.33 8.98 6.13
CA PRO A 95 12.07 8.44 5.64
C PRO A 95 11.13 8.15 6.83
N THR A 96 10.06 8.93 6.98
CA THR A 96 8.96 8.62 7.89
C THR A 96 8.17 7.44 7.32
N THR A 97 8.49 6.22 7.76
CA THR A 97 7.69 5.03 7.47
C THR A 97 6.49 5.00 8.42
N ALA A 98 5.31 5.37 7.93
CA ALA A 98 4.06 5.10 8.65
C ALA A 98 3.64 3.65 8.34
N ARG A 99 3.82 2.74 9.30
CA ARG A 99 3.22 1.40 9.26
C ARG A 99 1.77 1.55 9.72
N ILE A 100 0.86 1.78 8.79
CA ILE A 100 -0.57 1.80 9.09
C ILE A 100 -1.02 0.34 9.09
N THR A 101 -1.01 -0.29 10.25
CA THR A 101 -1.67 -1.58 10.45
C THR A 101 -3.16 -1.32 10.62
N SER A 102 -3.96 -1.60 9.58
CA SER A 102 -5.40 -1.75 9.76
C SER A 102 -5.67 -3.01 10.61
N PRO A 103 -6.58 -2.95 11.60
CA PRO A 103 -6.94 -4.09 12.44
C PRO A 103 -7.63 -5.21 11.65
#